data_AF-X1LQ39-F1
#
_entry.id   AF-X1LQ39-F1
#
_cell.length_a   1.000
_cell.length_b   1.000
_cell.length_c   1.000
_cell.angle_alpha   90.00
_cell.angle_beta   90.00
_cell.angle_gamma   90.00
#
_symmetry.space_group_name_H-M   'P 1'
#
loop_
_entity.id
_entity.type
_entity.pdbx_description
1 polymer ?
#
loop_
_entity_poly.entity_id
_entity_poly.type
_entity_poly.pdbx_seq_one_letter_code
_entity_poly.pdbx_strand_id
1 'polypeptide(L)'
;NPGCQQPANEPELIAQIVIKEIGYTAPVLTLNYFESVEALQLWLGTQEILSSSDWNCVDYALNLQGQAAEDGYIINVVCHEGYFYNWFFTRMELGEGTHLFNSVKIGDWIYYIEPMNHEISRRAVYLGD
;
A
#
# COMPACT_ATOMS: atom_id res chain seq x y z
N ASN A 1 13.48 -20.47 1.89
CA ASN A 1 12.70 -19.31 2.34
C ASN A 1 13.36 -18.08 1.76
N PRO A 2 13.07 -17.67 0.51
CA PRO A 2 13.71 -16.48 -0.02
C PRO A 2 12.98 -15.31 0.61
N GLY A 3 13.60 -14.69 1.61
CA GLY A 3 13.26 -13.33 1.99
C GLY A 3 13.33 -12.43 0.76
N CYS A 4 12.66 -11.28 0.80
CA CYS A 4 12.68 -10.29 -0.27
C CYS A 4 14.13 -9.87 -0.51
N GLN A 5 14.81 -10.56 -1.43
CA GLN A 5 16.13 -10.14 -1.88
C GLN A 5 15.84 -8.90 -2.72
N GLN A 6 16.35 -7.76 -2.26
CA GLN A 6 16.42 -6.57 -3.10
C GLN A 6 16.97 -7.00 -4.46
N PRO A 7 16.27 -6.75 -5.57
CA PRO A 7 16.87 -6.92 -6.87
C PRO A 7 18.13 -6.05 -6.90
N ALA A 8 19.27 -6.69 -7.12
CA ALA A 8 20.60 -6.10 -6.93
C ALA A 8 20.93 -4.93 -7.88
N ASN A 9 19.97 -4.42 -8.67
CA ASN A 9 20.23 -3.51 -9.78
C ASN A 9 19.12 -2.46 -10.07
N GLU A 10 18.25 -2.11 -9.13
CA GLU A 10 17.30 -0.99 -9.37
C GLU A 10 17.44 0.11 -8.32
N PRO A 11 18.35 1.08 -8.52
CA PRO A 11 18.30 2.32 -7.77
C PRO A 11 17.11 3.15 -8.29
N GLU A 12 16.26 3.58 -7.36
CA GLU A 12 15.27 4.65 -7.52
C GLU A 12 14.07 4.34 -8.43
N LEU A 13 13.12 3.55 -7.93
CA LEU A 13 11.70 3.82 -8.21
C LEU A 13 11.06 4.49 -6.99
N ILE A 14 11.53 5.71 -6.70
CA ILE A 14 10.74 6.67 -5.93
C ILE A 14 9.51 6.94 -6.78
N ALA A 15 8.31 6.75 -6.21
CA ALA A 15 7.05 7.14 -6.81
C ALA A 15 7.03 8.65 -7.08
N GLN A 16 7.62 9.06 -8.19
CA GLN A 16 7.33 10.32 -8.85
C GLN A 16 6.32 10.01 -9.94
N ILE A 17 5.08 10.45 -9.73
CA ILE A 17 4.15 10.64 -10.83
C ILE A 17 4.79 11.71 -11.73
N VAL A 18 5.52 11.28 -12.76
CA VAL A 18 6.03 12.18 -13.79
C VAL A 18 4.86 12.53 -14.70
N ILE A 19 4.19 13.65 -14.43
CA ILE A 19 3.31 14.30 -15.41
C ILE A 19 4.25 14.88 -16.47
N LYS A 20 4.46 14.12 -17.56
CA LYS A 20 5.21 14.60 -18.72
C LYS A 20 4.37 15.71 -19.37
N GLU A 21 4.90 16.93 -19.37
CA GLU A 21 4.30 18.08 -20.06
C GLU A 21 4.13 17.77 -21.55
N ILE A 22 2.89 17.48 -21.97
CA ILE A 22 2.50 17.42 -23.37
C ILE A 22 1.25 18.28 -23.56
N GLY A 23 1.27 19.57 -23.21
CA GLY A 23 0.23 20.54 -23.59
C GLY A 23 -1.23 20.15 -23.25
N TYR A 24 -1.42 19.15 -22.40
CA TYR A 24 -2.68 18.59 -21.97
C TYR A 24 -2.75 18.95 -20.49
N THR A 25 -3.64 19.86 -20.14
CA THR A 25 -4.04 20.03 -18.74
C THR A 25 -4.76 18.76 -18.34
N ALA A 26 -4.00 17.74 -17.95
CA ALA A 26 -4.57 16.60 -17.25
C ALA A 26 -5.35 17.17 -16.05
N PRO A 27 -6.59 16.71 -15.79
CA PRO A 27 -7.30 17.13 -14.60
C PRO A 27 -6.38 16.87 -13.41
N VAL A 28 -6.21 17.89 -12.55
CA VAL A 28 -5.49 17.71 -11.28
C VAL A 28 -6.27 16.67 -10.50
N LEU A 29 -5.74 15.45 -10.46
CA LEU A 29 -6.33 14.35 -9.69
C LEU A 29 -6.26 14.76 -8.22
N THR A 30 -7.41 15.14 -7.68
CA THR A 30 -7.52 15.45 -6.25
C THR A 30 -7.79 14.14 -5.55
N LEU A 31 -6.75 13.60 -4.90
CA LEU A 31 -6.87 12.39 -4.11
C LEU A 31 -7.40 12.72 -2.71
N ASN A 32 -8.25 11.84 -2.18
CA ASN A 32 -8.95 12.02 -0.91
C ASN A 32 -8.47 10.99 0.12
N TYR A 33 -8.57 11.35 1.39
CA TYR A 33 -8.45 10.38 2.48
C TYR A 33 -9.77 9.61 2.64
N PHE A 34 -9.69 8.37 3.12
CA PHE A 34 -10.87 7.64 3.56
C PHE A 34 -11.48 8.32 4.79
N GLU A 35 -12.81 8.41 4.83
CA GLU A 35 -13.53 9.06 5.94
C GLU A 35 -13.56 8.20 7.21
N SER A 36 -13.52 6.87 7.06
CA SER A 36 -13.53 5.93 8.18
C SER A 36 -12.90 4.57 7.79
N VAL A 37 -12.63 3.73 8.79
CA VAL A 37 -12.13 2.36 8.57
C VAL A 37 -13.17 1.53 7.83
N GLU A 38 -14.45 1.72 8.10
CA GLU A 38 -15.56 1.05 7.42
C GLU A 38 -15.60 1.43 5.93
N ALA A 39 -15.36 2.70 5.60
CA ALA A 39 -15.26 3.13 4.21
C ALA A 39 -14.08 2.46 3.49
N LEU A 40 -12.92 2.37 4.15
CA LEU A 40 -11.77 1.62 3.64
C LEU A 40 -12.09 0.13 3.45
N GLN A 41 -12.75 -0.51 4.42
CA GLN A 41 -13.14 -1.92 4.34
C GLN A 41 -14.10 -2.19 3.19
N LEU A 42 -15.09 -1.30 3.01
CA LEU A 42 -16.04 -1.40 1.91
C LEU A 42 -15.32 -1.27 0.57
N TRP A 43 -14.42 -0.29 0.44
CA TRP A 43 -13.63 -0.08 -0.77
C TRP A 43 -12.69 -1.27 -1.06
N LEU A 44 -11.96 -1.79 -0.07
CA LEU A 44 -11.13 -3.00 -0.23
C LEU A 44 -11.97 -4.22 -0.64
N GLY A 45 -13.24 -4.28 -0.24
CA GLY A 45 -14.18 -5.33 -0.64
C GLY A 45 -14.61 -5.27 -2.10
N THR A 46 -14.46 -4.13 -2.77
CA THR A 46 -14.72 -3.99 -4.21
C THR A 46 -13.48 -4.22 -5.07
N GLN A 47 -12.29 -4.21 -4.46
CA GLN A 47 -11.03 -4.39 -5.17
C GLN A 47 -10.74 -5.85 -5.46
N GLU A 48 -10.33 -6.15 -6.68
CA GLU A 48 -9.83 -7.47 -7.04
C GLU A 48 -8.40 -7.65 -6.53
N ILE A 49 -8.19 -8.70 -5.74
CA ILE A 49 -6.85 -9.19 -5.42
C ILE A 49 -6.36 -9.93 -6.65
N LEU A 50 -5.62 -9.23 -7.51
CA LEU A 50 -4.99 -9.85 -8.68
C LEU A 50 -3.91 -10.81 -8.19
N SER A 51 -4.13 -12.11 -8.36
CA SER A 51 -3.16 -13.13 -8.00
C SER A 51 -2.49 -13.71 -9.25
N SER A 52 -1.18 -13.59 -9.34
CA SER A 52 -0.34 -14.32 -10.30
C SER A 52 0.77 -15.03 -9.53
N SER A 53 1.23 -16.18 -10.03
CA SER A 53 2.39 -16.90 -9.47
C SER A 53 3.67 -16.07 -9.46
N ASP A 54 3.73 -15.04 -10.31
CA ASP A 54 4.91 -14.22 -10.53
C ASP A 54 4.88 -12.93 -9.70
N TRP A 55 3.75 -12.63 -9.04
CA TRP A 55 3.60 -11.41 -8.24
C TRP A 55 4.23 -11.57 -6.87
N ASN A 56 5.02 -10.57 -6.48
CA ASN A 56 5.62 -10.45 -5.16
C ASN A 56 5.02 -9.25 -4.40
N CYS A 57 5.46 -9.02 -3.16
CA CYS A 57 4.91 -7.96 -2.30
C CYS A 57 4.96 -6.55 -2.90
N VAL A 58 5.91 -6.27 -3.79
CA VAL A 58 6.02 -4.99 -4.49
C VAL A 58 4.85 -4.82 -5.47
N ASP A 59 4.55 -5.85 -6.25
CA ASP A 59 3.49 -5.82 -7.26
C ASP A 59 2.12 -5.58 -6.61
N TYR A 60 1.82 -6.31 -5.53
CA TYR A 60 0.57 -6.12 -4.79
C TYR A 60 0.46 -4.72 -4.18
N ALA A 61 1.53 -4.20 -3.57
CA ALA A 61 1.49 -2.89 -2.93
C ALA A 61 1.33 -1.74 -3.92
N LEU A 62 1.98 -1.84 -5.09
CA LEU A 62 1.84 -0.87 -6.19
C LEU A 62 0.48 -0.98 -6.87
N ASN A 63 -0.03 -2.19 -7.09
CA ASN A 63 -1.35 -2.40 -7.68
C ASN A 63 -2.45 -1.79 -6.79
N LEU A 64 -2.41 -2.03 -5.48
CA LEU A 64 -3.41 -1.46 -4.57
C LEU A 64 -3.34 0.08 -4.53
N GLN A 65 -2.13 0.65 -4.56
CA GLN A 65 -1.96 2.10 -4.67
C GLN A 65 -2.50 2.64 -5.99
N GLY A 66 -2.28 1.93 -7.11
CA GLY A 66 -2.81 2.29 -8.42
C GLY A 66 -4.33 2.31 -8.45
N GLN A 67 -4.98 1.23 -7.99
CA GLN A 67 -6.44 1.15 -7.86
C GLN A 67 -6.99 2.29 -6.99
N ALA A 68 -6.35 2.58 -5.85
CA ALA A 68 -6.74 3.70 -5.01
C ALA A 68 -6.65 5.04 -5.74
N ALA A 69 -5.56 5.29 -6.48
CA ALA A 69 -5.39 6.52 -7.22
C ALA A 69 -6.43 6.68 -8.35
N GLU A 70 -6.76 5.59 -9.06
CA GLU A 70 -7.81 5.57 -10.08
C GLU A 70 -9.19 5.91 -9.49
N ASP A 71 -9.47 5.41 -8.28
CA ASP A 71 -10.70 5.69 -7.53
C ASP A 71 -10.67 7.02 -6.75
N GLY A 72 -9.57 7.78 -6.82
CA GLY A 72 -9.44 9.09 -6.20
C GLY A 72 -9.10 9.08 -4.70
N TYR A 73 -8.44 8.02 -4.21
CA TYR A 73 -8.00 7.85 -2.82
C TYR A 73 -6.48 7.87 -2.65
N ILE A 74 -6.04 8.28 -1.45
CA ILE A 74 -4.63 8.26 -1.04
C ILE A 74 -4.34 6.95 -0.29
N ILE A 75 -3.49 6.12 -0.87
CA ILE A 75 -2.84 4.97 -0.22
C ILE A 75 -1.33 5.07 -0.46
N ASN A 76 -0.54 4.94 0.60
CA ASN A 76 0.92 4.96 0.53
C ASN A 76 1.50 3.55 0.53
N VAL A 77 2.62 3.35 -0.14
CA VAL A 77 3.45 2.15 0.00
C VAL A 77 4.40 2.33 1.20
N VAL A 78 4.57 1.27 1.97
CA VAL A 78 5.41 1.21 3.17
C VAL A 78 6.32 0.00 3.05
N CYS A 79 7.60 0.16 3.40
CA CYS A 79 8.58 -0.91 3.44
C CYS A 79 9.13 -1.06 4.86
N HIS A 80 9.00 -2.25 5.44
CA HIS A 80 9.55 -2.57 6.75
C HIS A 80 10.05 -4.01 6.83
N GLU A 81 10.83 -4.30 7.87
CA GLU A 81 11.28 -5.65 8.20
C GLU A 81 10.13 -6.58 8.62
N GLY A 82 10.26 -7.88 8.35
CA GLY A 82 9.24 -8.89 8.64
C GLY A 82 8.78 -8.96 10.10
N TYR A 83 9.68 -8.69 11.06
CA TYR A 83 9.27 -8.62 12.48
C TYR A 83 8.30 -7.47 12.77
N PHE A 84 8.46 -6.33 12.07
CA PHE A 84 7.57 -5.18 12.21
C PHE A 84 6.23 -5.52 11.56
N TYR A 85 6.24 -6.15 10.38
CA TYR A 85 5.04 -6.67 9.73
C TYR A 85 4.22 -7.58 10.67
N ASN A 86 4.87 -8.59 11.28
CA ASN A 86 4.22 -9.54 12.20
C ASN A 86 3.62 -8.87 13.45
N TRP A 87 4.02 -7.64 13.77
CA TRP A 87 3.40 -6.85 14.82
C TRP A 87 2.00 -6.37 14.42
N PHE A 88 1.81 -6.00 13.15
CA PHE A 88 0.60 -5.39 12.60
C PHE A 88 -0.41 -6.39 12.03
N PHE A 89 0.06 -7.48 11.45
CA PHE A 89 -0.77 -8.44 10.72
C PHE A 89 -0.74 -9.83 11.36
N THR A 90 -1.74 -10.66 11.06
CA THR A 90 -1.93 -11.96 11.71
C THR A 90 -2.27 -13.09 10.75
N ARG A 91 -2.69 -12.80 9.51
CA ARG A 91 -3.06 -13.85 8.55
C ARG A 91 -1.86 -14.49 7.86
N MET A 92 -0.72 -13.82 7.86
CA MET A 92 0.54 -14.30 7.32
C MET A 92 1.66 -13.98 8.31
N GLU A 93 2.63 -14.87 8.42
CA GLU A 93 3.85 -14.65 9.20
C GLU A 93 5.04 -14.59 8.24
N LEU A 94 5.84 -13.54 8.39
CA LEU A 94 7.04 -13.34 7.59
C LEU A 94 8.30 -13.71 8.38
N GLY A 95 9.28 -14.29 7.68
CA GLY A 95 10.62 -14.51 8.21
C GLY A 95 11.48 -13.24 8.20
N GLU A 96 12.79 -13.43 8.20
CA GLU A 96 13.74 -12.33 8.03
C GLU A 96 13.68 -11.72 6.61
N GLY A 97 13.86 -10.41 6.52
CA GLY A 97 13.84 -9.64 5.28
C GLY A 97 12.78 -8.54 5.27
N THR A 98 12.84 -7.70 4.24
CA THR A 98 11.90 -6.59 4.04
C THR A 98 10.62 -7.06 3.38
N HIS A 99 9.51 -6.38 3.65
CA HIS A 99 8.22 -6.60 3.01
C HIS A 99 7.55 -5.26 2.72
N LEU A 100 6.86 -5.19 1.59
CA LEU A 100 6.08 -4.03 1.20
C LEU A 100 4.61 -4.27 1.49
N PHE A 101 3.97 -3.28 2.10
CA PHE A 101 2.55 -3.23 2.38
C PHE A 101 2.08 -1.78 2.28
N ASN A 102 0.79 -1.51 2.52
CA ASN A 102 0.24 -0.18 2.32
C ASN A 102 -0.15 0.50 3.63
N SER A 103 -0.31 1.82 3.60
CA SER A 103 -0.88 2.60 4.69
C SER A 103 -1.84 3.67 4.21
N VAL A 104 -2.79 4.02 5.07
CA VAL A 104 -3.74 5.11 4.83
C VAL A 104 -3.86 5.94 6.10
N LYS A 105 -4.10 7.25 5.94
CA LYS A 105 -4.46 8.14 7.05
C LYS A 105 -5.98 8.26 7.13
N ILE A 106 -6.55 8.08 8.32
CA ILE A 106 -7.98 8.27 8.62
C ILE A 106 -8.06 9.06 9.93
N GLY A 107 -8.51 10.32 9.84
CA GLY A 107 -8.37 11.27 10.95
C GLY A 107 -6.91 11.39 11.39
N ASP A 108 -6.65 11.26 12.68
CA ASP A 108 -5.29 11.34 13.27
C ASP A 108 -4.57 9.99 13.36
N TRP A 109 -5.04 8.99 12.61
CA TRP A 109 -4.55 7.62 12.71
C TRP A 109 -4.02 7.13 11.37
N ILE A 110 -2.91 6.38 11.42
CA ILE A 110 -2.42 5.58 10.29
C ILE A 110 -2.85 4.14 10.48
N TYR A 111 -3.53 3.61 9.47
CA TYR A 111 -3.87 2.20 9.34
C TYR A 111 -2.98 1.55 8.29
N TYR A 112 -2.57 0.32 8.52
CA TYR A 112 -1.78 -0.47 7.57
C TYR A 112 -2.65 -1.53 6.90
N ILE A 113 -2.34 -1.88 5.66
CA ILE A 113 -3.08 -2.84 4.85
C ILE A 113 -2.09 -3.83 4.24
N GLU A 114 -2.34 -5.13 4.40
CA GLU A 114 -1.67 -6.18 3.64
C GLU A 114 -2.36 -6.33 2.28
N PRO A 115 -1.72 -5.90 1.17
CA PRO A 115 -2.36 -5.89 -0.14
C PRO A 115 -2.63 -7.29 -0.71
N MET A 116 -1.93 -8.34 -0.26
CA MET A 116 -2.17 -9.71 -0.75
C MET A 116 -3.47 -10.33 -0.24
N ASN A 117 -4.05 -9.80 0.84
CA ASN A 117 -5.22 -10.41 1.49
C ASN A 117 -6.23 -9.40 2.06
N HIS A 118 -6.00 -8.11 1.81
CA HIS A 118 -6.77 -6.97 2.32
C HIS A 118 -6.97 -6.95 3.85
N GLU A 119 -6.07 -7.60 4.61
CA GLU A 119 -6.06 -7.47 6.06
C GLU A 119 -5.70 -6.03 6.42
N ILE A 120 -6.63 -5.32 7.07
CA ILE A 120 -6.33 -4.08 7.74
C ILE A 120 -5.70 -4.44 9.08
N SER A 121 -4.62 -3.75 9.44
CA SER A 121 -3.93 -4.01 10.69
C SER A 121 -4.84 -3.88 11.90
N ARG A 122 -4.66 -4.79 12.85
CA ARG A 122 -5.25 -4.73 14.19
C ARG A 122 -4.75 -3.55 15.04
N ARG A 123 -3.75 -2.81 14.58
CA ARG A 123 -3.12 -1.68 15.30
C ARG A 123 -2.99 -0.49 14.35
N ALA A 124 -3.45 0.66 14.82
CA ALA A 124 -3.22 1.93 14.17
C ALA A 124 -2.16 2.74 14.94
N VAL A 125 -1.47 3.63 14.23
CA VAL A 125 -0.52 4.58 14.83
C VAL A 125 -1.22 5.93 14.96
N TYR A 126 -1.31 6.45 16.19
CA TYR A 126 -1.79 7.80 16.44
C TYR A 126 -0.70 8.82 16.08
N LEU A 127 -1.06 9.83 15.30
CA LEU A 127 -0.13 10.87 14.88
C LEU A 127 -0.01 11.99 15.93
N GLY A 128 -1.11 12.30 16.64
CA GLY A 128 -1.17 13.41 17.59
C GLY A 128 -0.89 14.78 16.97
N ASP A 129 -1.25 15.82 17.70
CA ASP A 129 -0.74 17.19 17.51
C ASP A 129 0.49 17.42 18.41
#